data_AF-A0A2H9LFK5-F1
#
_entry.id   AF-A0A2H9LFK5-F1
#
_cell.length_a   1.000
_cell.length_b   1.000
_cell.length_c   1.000
_cell.angle_alpha   90.00
_cell.angle_beta   90.00
_cell.angle_gamma   90.00
#
_symmetry.space_group_name_H-M   'P 1'
#
loop_
_entity.id
_entity.type
_entity.pdbx_description
1 polymer ?
#
loop_
_entity_poly.entity_id
_entity_poly.type
_entity_poly.pdbx_seq_one_letter_code
_entity_poly.pdbx_strand_id
1 'polypeptide(L)'
;MRKLGIFFVAILLLAAFVLAEGPQAGNNKIETGLNAGVSSQIANETAELQTAAEIQNQGNATQIRAEERVRAGNYQLESGEQVEVQEGEKGLIMSARNVEANSQLNLSQNTTGNKTRFTVHLSNGLNAEVKIMPDAASERAIEVLKAKCEINNCTIELKEVGSGNQSRAAYEMKVEKKVRVLGLFQAKIQESAQIDAENGNVIKVRRPWWAFLAVG
;
A
#
# COMPACT_ATOMS: atom_id res chain seq x y z
N MET A 1 -37.01 27.29 -26.43
CA MET A 1 -37.44 26.46 -27.58
C MET A 1 -36.30 26.38 -28.58
N ARG A 2 -35.87 25.15 -28.92
CA ARG A 2 -34.88 24.68 -29.92
C ARG A 2 -33.99 23.60 -29.30
N LYS A 3 -34.58 22.41 -29.13
CA LYS A 3 -33.89 21.14 -28.93
C LYS A 3 -34.08 20.35 -30.22
N LEU A 4 -33.01 19.88 -30.86
CA LEU A 4 -32.91 18.58 -31.52
C LEU A 4 -31.57 18.50 -32.26
N GLY A 5 -30.76 17.52 -31.89
CA GLY A 5 -29.47 17.23 -32.51
C GLY A 5 -28.97 15.88 -32.00
N ILE A 6 -29.76 14.85 -32.28
CA ILE A 6 -29.45 13.44 -32.07
C ILE A 6 -28.30 13.09 -33.01
N PHE A 7 -27.15 12.67 -32.48
CA PHE A 7 -26.21 11.85 -33.22
C PHE A 7 -25.92 10.57 -32.42
N PHE A 8 -26.69 9.56 -32.78
CA PHE A 8 -26.38 8.15 -32.60
C PHE A 8 -25.09 7.83 -33.37
N VAL A 9 -24.03 7.45 -32.67
CA VAL A 9 -22.95 6.65 -33.26
C VAL A 9 -22.64 5.53 -32.28
N ALA A 10 -23.42 4.45 -32.41
CA ALA A 10 -23.11 3.16 -31.82
C ALA A 10 -21.99 2.52 -32.66
N ILE A 11 -20.75 2.56 -32.16
CA ILE A 11 -19.67 1.74 -32.69
C ILE A 11 -19.60 0.48 -31.83
N LEU A 12 -20.14 -0.57 -32.43
CA LEU A 12 -20.09 -1.96 -32.01
C LEU A 12 -18.66 -2.47 -32.28
N LEU A 13 -17.85 -2.66 -31.24
CA LEU A 13 -16.57 -3.36 -31.33
C LEU A 13 -16.66 -4.67 -30.54
N LEU A 14 -17.16 -5.69 -31.24
CA LEU A 14 -17.00 -7.10 -30.89
C LEU A 14 -15.53 -7.49 -31.19
N ALA A 15 -14.68 -7.49 -30.17
CA ALA A 15 -13.42 -8.21 -30.21
C ALA A 15 -13.60 -9.56 -29.54
N ALA A 16 -13.66 -10.62 -30.36
CA ALA A 16 -13.59 -11.99 -29.90
C ALA A 16 -12.21 -12.24 -29.28
N PHE A 17 -12.14 -12.35 -27.95
CA PHE A 17 -10.97 -12.87 -27.26
C PHE A 17 -11.01 -14.40 -27.34
N VAL A 18 -10.16 -14.95 -28.21
CA VAL A 18 -9.85 -16.38 -28.25
C VAL A 18 -9.00 -16.71 -27.02
N LEU A 19 -9.57 -17.49 -26.10
CA LEU A 19 -8.86 -18.15 -25.00
C LEU A 19 -8.09 -19.35 -25.57
N ALA A 20 -6.77 -19.23 -25.62
CA ALA A 20 -5.87 -20.37 -25.83
C ALA A 20 -5.29 -20.77 -24.47
N GLU A 21 -5.89 -21.77 -23.82
CA GLU A 21 -5.31 -22.44 -22.65
C GLU A 21 -4.31 -23.49 -23.14
N GLY A 22 -3.02 -23.22 -22.95
CA GLY A 22 -1.95 -24.20 -23.09
C GLY A 22 -1.50 -24.71 -21.72
N PRO A 23 -1.46 -26.02 -21.47
CA PRO A 23 -0.90 -26.56 -20.22
C PRO A 23 0.63 -26.46 -20.24
N GLN A 24 1.19 -25.56 -19.44
CA GLN A 24 2.62 -25.50 -19.16
C GLN A 24 2.93 -26.39 -17.94
N ALA A 25 3.31 -27.64 -18.22
CA ALA A 25 3.91 -28.55 -17.26
C ALA A 25 5.35 -28.11 -16.98
N GLY A 26 5.54 -27.26 -15.97
CA GLY A 26 6.85 -26.83 -15.47
C GLY A 26 7.37 -27.75 -14.37
N ASN A 27 8.20 -28.71 -14.76
CA ASN A 27 9.04 -29.52 -13.86
C ASN A 27 10.06 -28.63 -13.15
N ASN A 28 9.90 -28.41 -11.84
CA ASN A 28 10.99 -27.90 -11.00
C ASN A 28 11.53 -29.03 -10.11
N LYS A 29 12.68 -29.53 -10.57
CA LYS A 29 13.63 -30.42 -9.93
C LYS A 29 14.04 -29.86 -8.57
N ILE A 30 13.60 -30.51 -7.50
CA ILE A 30 14.07 -30.26 -6.14
C ILE A 30 15.46 -30.91 -6.02
N GLU A 31 16.52 -30.09 -6.08
CA GLU A 31 17.86 -30.52 -5.70
C GLU A 31 17.98 -30.51 -4.17
N THR A 32 17.83 -31.71 -3.61
CA THR A 32 18.15 -32.04 -2.23
C THR A 32 19.67 -32.11 -2.08
N GLY A 33 20.27 -31.01 -1.65
CA GLY A 33 21.64 -30.99 -1.16
C GLY A 33 21.73 -31.57 0.24
N LEU A 34 21.76 -32.91 0.35
CA LEU A 34 22.22 -33.62 1.54
C LEU A 34 23.71 -33.34 1.75
N ASN A 35 24.05 -32.54 2.74
CA ASN A 35 25.41 -32.46 3.26
C ASN A 35 25.51 -33.41 4.46
N ALA A 36 25.97 -34.62 4.18
CA ALA A 36 26.31 -35.62 5.19
C ALA A 36 27.80 -35.46 5.56
N GLY A 37 28.08 -35.23 6.83
CA GLY A 37 29.46 -35.21 7.33
C GLY A 37 29.58 -35.13 8.85
N VAL A 38 29.58 -36.31 9.51
CA VAL A 38 30.54 -36.75 10.56
C VAL A 38 30.63 -35.92 11.87
N SER A 39 30.73 -36.45 13.09
CA SER A 39 30.57 -37.75 13.79
C SER A 39 30.90 -37.50 15.28
N SER A 40 30.63 -38.51 16.12
CA SER A 40 31.07 -38.75 17.52
C SER A 40 30.31 -38.00 18.63
N GLN A 41 29.41 -38.67 19.35
CA GLN A 41 29.63 -39.63 20.46
C GLN A 41 30.26 -38.98 21.70
N ILE A 42 29.45 -38.67 22.72
CA ILE A 42 29.72 -39.04 24.12
C ILE A 42 28.38 -39.36 24.78
N ALA A 43 28.16 -40.63 25.07
CA ALA A 43 27.15 -41.12 25.99
C ALA A 43 27.66 -40.96 27.42
N ASN A 44 26.79 -40.57 28.35
CA ASN A 44 26.89 -40.94 29.76
C ASN A 44 25.48 -41.04 30.34
N GLU A 45 25.11 -42.27 30.67
CA GLU A 45 24.01 -42.64 31.56
C GLU A 45 24.35 -42.27 33.01
N THR A 46 23.38 -41.73 33.74
CA THR A 46 22.99 -42.12 35.12
C THR A 46 21.77 -41.26 35.50
N ALA A 47 20.56 -41.84 35.50
CA ALA A 47 19.92 -42.56 36.60
C ALA A 47 19.12 -41.65 37.54
N GLU A 48 17.80 -41.81 37.43
CA GLU A 48 16.76 -41.69 38.46
C GLU A 48 16.78 -40.53 39.47
N LEU A 49 15.74 -39.68 39.43
CA LEU A 49 14.87 -39.56 40.60
C LEU A 49 13.49 -38.99 40.22
N GLN A 50 12.46 -39.70 40.68
CA GLN A 50 11.08 -39.28 40.68
C GLN A 50 10.92 -38.00 41.52
N THR A 51 10.38 -36.93 40.93
CA THR A 51 9.68 -35.91 41.73
C THR A 51 8.61 -35.23 40.90
N ALA A 52 7.38 -35.37 41.37
CA ALA A 52 6.21 -34.51 41.18
C ALA A 52 6.11 -33.74 39.84
N ALA A 53 5.16 -34.18 39.01
CA ALA A 53 4.56 -33.36 37.97
C ALA A 53 3.81 -32.19 38.61
N GLU A 54 4.55 -31.14 38.98
CA GLU A 54 3.99 -29.82 39.22
C GLU A 54 3.68 -29.23 37.84
N ILE A 55 2.41 -29.35 37.43
CA ILE A 55 1.87 -28.64 36.29
C ILE A 55 1.86 -27.16 36.67
N GLN A 56 3.02 -26.50 36.57
CA GLN A 56 3.12 -25.06 36.43
C GLN A 56 2.56 -24.72 35.05
N ASN A 57 1.23 -24.60 34.99
CA ASN A 57 0.58 -23.69 34.06
C ASN A 57 1.07 -22.28 34.43
N GLN A 58 2.30 -21.95 34.03
CA GLN A 58 2.67 -20.57 33.77
C GLN A 58 1.73 -20.15 32.65
N GLY A 59 0.59 -19.60 33.07
CA GLY A 59 -0.28 -18.85 32.20
C GLY A 59 0.56 -17.74 31.62
N ASN A 60 1.16 -18.02 30.46
CA ASN A 60 1.42 -17.04 29.43
C ASN A 60 0.03 -16.49 29.09
N ALA A 61 -0.45 -15.59 29.94
CA ALA A 61 -1.41 -14.59 29.59
C ALA A 61 -0.70 -13.76 28.52
N THR A 62 -0.67 -14.29 27.29
CA THR A 62 -0.49 -13.52 26.08
C THR A 62 -1.57 -12.48 26.17
N GLN A 63 -1.18 -11.33 26.72
CA GLN A 63 -1.98 -10.15 26.83
C GLN A 63 -2.35 -9.82 25.39
N ILE A 64 -3.55 -10.23 24.98
CA ILE A 64 -4.09 -9.94 23.67
C ILE A 64 -4.22 -8.42 23.66
N ARG A 65 -3.17 -7.74 23.18
CA ARG A 65 -3.22 -6.31 22.91
C ARG A 65 -4.21 -6.20 21.77
N ALA A 66 -5.45 -5.90 22.13
CA ALA A 66 -6.48 -5.62 21.16
C ALA A 66 -5.97 -4.47 20.30
N GLU A 67 -5.74 -4.76 19.01
CA GLU A 67 -5.46 -3.71 18.05
C GLU A 67 -6.70 -2.82 17.99
N GLU A 68 -6.55 -1.57 18.41
CA GLU A 68 -7.65 -0.63 18.42
C GLU A 68 -7.82 -0.06 17.01
N ARG A 69 -9.06 0.09 16.56
CA ARG A 69 -9.35 0.85 15.34
C ARG A 69 -8.89 2.29 15.52
N VAL A 70 -8.29 2.85 14.48
CA VAL A 70 -7.91 4.27 14.46
C VAL A 70 -9.16 5.13 14.64
N ARG A 71 -9.06 6.15 15.51
CA ARG A 71 -10.12 7.13 15.76
C ARG A 71 -9.66 8.50 15.28
N ALA A 72 -10.58 9.45 15.17
CA ALA A 72 -10.20 10.83 14.93
C ALA A 72 -9.40 11.36 16.14
N GLY A 73 -8.30 12.06 15.89
CA GLY A 73 -7.41 12.55 16.93
C GLY A 73 -6.04 12.98 16.42
N ASN A 74 -5.23 13.51 17.33
CA ASN A 74 -3.84 13.87 17.08
C ASN A 74 -2.92 12.79 17.63
N TYR A 75 -2.01 12.32 16.79
CA TYR A 75 -1.11 11.21 17.07
C TYR A 75 0.34 11.66 16.92
N GLN A 76 1.20 11.14 17.78
CA GLN A 76 2.65 11.31 17.65
C GLN A 76 3.25 9.97 17.20
N LEU A 77 3.89 9.98 16.04
CA LEU A 77 4.51 8.79 15.46
C LEU A 77 5.84 8.43 16.14
N GLU A 78 6.34 7.23 15.85
CA GLU A 78 7.68 6.84 16.27
C GLU A 78 8.80 7.72 15.72
N SER A 79 8.60 8.28 14.52
CA SER A 79 9.47 9.28 13.87
C SER A 79 9.49 10.62 14.62
N GLY A 80 8.56 10.86 15.55
CA GLY A 80 8.36 12.13 16.24
C GLY A 80 7.43 13.09 15.50
N GLU A 81 7.00 12.76 14.28
CA GLU A 81 6.06 13.55 13.50
C GLU A 81 4.66 13.51 14.11
N GLN A 82 3.92 14.63 13.97
CA GLN A 82 2.53 14.73 14.38
C GLN A 82 1.62 14.46 13.18
N VAL A 83 0.62 13.62 13.40
CA VAL A 83 -0.39 13.26 12.40
C VAL A 83 -1.76 13.52 13.00
N GLU A 84 -2.57 14.25 12.27
CA GLU A 84 -3.98 14.42 12.59
C GLU A 84 -4.79 13.42 11.78
N VAL A 85 -5.68 12.69 12.43
CA VAL A 85 -6.63 11.80 11.77
C VAL A 85 -8.03 12.36 11.99
N GLN A 86 -8.79 12.47 10.92
CA GLN A 86 -10.18 12.91 10.93
C GLN A 86 -11.07 11.88 10.23
N GLU A 87 -12.36 11.86 10.58
CA GLU A 87 -13.36 11.09 9.85
C GLU A 87 -13.94 11.95 8.73
N GLY A 88 -13.77 11.52 7.49
CA GLY A 88 -14.30 12.16 6.29
C GLY A 88 -15.47 11.38 5.69
N GLU A 89 -16.12 11.96 4.67
CA GLU A 89 -17.29 11.35 4.02
C GLU A 89 -17.04 9.95 3.43
N LYS A 90 -15.78 9.67 3.04
CA LYS A 90 -15.38 8.45 2.35
C LYS A 90 -14.43 7.57 3.17
N GLY A 91 -14.24 7.83 4.46
CA GLY A 91 -13.30 7.09 5.29
C GLY A 91 -12.46 8.01 6.17
N LEU A 92 -11.21 7.64 6.43
CA LEU A 92 -10.31 8.43 7.26
C LEU A 92 -9.53 9.44 6.41
N ILE A 93 -9.32 10.64 6.95
CA ILE A 93 -8.41 11.65 6.39
C ILE A 93 -7.20 11.71 7.31
N MET A 94 -6.01 11.46 6.77
CA MET A 94 -4.74 11.59 7.48
C MET A 94 -4.04 12.87 7.03
N SER A 95 -3.65 13.71 7.97
CA SER A 95 -3.06 15.03 7.71
C SER A 95 -1.70 15.16 8.38
N ALA A 96 -0.69 15.56 7.59
CA ALA A 96 0.67 15.86 8.07
C ALA A 96 1.21 17.10 7.34
N ARG A 97 1.73 18.11 8.06
CA ARG A 97 2.34 19.34 7.51
C ARG A 97 1.55 20.01 6.36
N ASN A 98 0.21 20.07 6.46
CA ASN A 98 -0.73 20.59 5.44
C ASN A 98 -0.98 19.70 4.22
N VAL A 99 -0.57 18.43 4.27
CA VAL A 99 -0.86 17.44 3.23
C VAL A 99 -1.87 16.44 3.78
N GLU A 100 -2.98 16.30 3.06
CA GLU A 100 -4.08 15.42 3.41
C GLU A 100 -4.09 14.20 2.48
N ALA A 101 -4.28 13.01 3.05
CA ALA A 101 -4.50 11.78 2.32
C ALA A 101 -5.82 11.12 2.76
N ASN A 102 -6.66 10.79 1.79
CA ASN A 102 -7.88 10.03 2.04
C ASN A 102 -7.57 8.54 2.12
N SER A 103 -8.19 7.82 3.05
CA SER A 103 -8.02 6.38 3.21
C SER A 103 -9.37 5.70 3.42
N GLN A 104 -9.61 4.66 2.62
CA GLN A 104 -10.74 3.74 2.77
C GLN A 104 -10.33 2.41 3.44
N LEU A 105 -9.06 2.28 3.80
CA LEU A 105 -8.53 1.04 4.34
C LEU A 105 -8.94 0.86 5.80
N ASN A 106 -8.91 -0.38 6.28
CA ASN A 106 -9.13 -0.67 7.69
C ASN A 106 -7.82 -0.43 8.45
N LEU A 107 -7.70 0.75 9.08
CA LEU A 107 -6.53 1.10 9.90
C LEU A 107 -6.73 0.70 11.36
N SER A 108 -5.72 0.08 11.93
CA SER A 108 -5.53 -0.10 13.36
C SER A 108 -4.35 0.72 13.87
N GLN A 109 -4.37 1.03 15.16
CA GLN A 109 -3.30 1.73 15.86
C GLN A 109 -2.75 0.86 16.99
N ASN A 110 -1.44 0.93 17.18
CA ASN A 110 -0.78 0.39 18.36
C ASN A 110 0.04 1.51 19.01
N THR A 111 -0.36 1.89 20.23
CA THR A 111 0.30 2.94 20.99
C THR A 111 1.20 2.30 22.06
N THR A 112 2.49 2.58 21.98
CA THR A 112 3.48 2.17 22.99
C THR A 112 4.09 3.42 23.61
N GLY A 113 3.63 3.78 24.82
CA GLY A 113 3.98 5.05 25.45
C GLY A 113 3.32 6.24 24.75
N ASN A 114 4.12 7.25 24.36
CA ASN A 114 3.65 8.42 23.60
C ASN A 114 3.79 8.26 22.08
N LYS A 115 4.07 7.05 21.61
CA LYS A 115 4.31 6.79 20.19
C LYS A 115 3.22 5.87 19.64
N THR A 116 2.70 6.22 18.48
CA THR A 116 1.67 5.46 17.76
C THR A 116 2.25 4.90 16.46
N ARG A 117 1.95 3.62 16.19
CA ARG A 117 2.13 2.99 14.88
C ARG A 117 0.78 2.74 14.24
N PHE A 118 0.68 3.03 12.96
CA PHE A 118 -0.49 2.73 12.15
C PHE A 118 -0.25 1.45 11.35
N THR A 119 -1.23 0.55 11.39
CA THR A 119 -1.22 -0.69 10.63
C THR A 119 -2.46 -0.75 9.76
N VAL A 120 -2.30 -1.15 8.51
CA VAL A 120 -3.39 -1.37 7.56
C VAL A 120 -3.65 -2.87 7.44
N HIS A 121 -4.90 -3.27 7.61
CA HIS A 121 -5.34 -4.63 7.27
C HIS A 121 -5.68 -4.71 5.78
N LEU A 122 -4.90 -5.50 5.04
CA LEU A 122 -5.07 -5.69 3.60
C LEU A 122 -6.10 -6.79 3.29
N SER A 123 -6.64 -6.77 2.07
CA SER A 123 -7.64 -7.73 1.61
C SER A 123 -7.13 -9.18 1.58
N ASN A 124 -5.82 -9.39 1.49
CA ASN A 124 -5.18 -10.70 1.54
C ASN A 124 -4.99 -11.23 2.98
N GLY A 125 -5.46 -10.51 4.00
CA GLY A 125 -5.32 -10.87 5.41
C GLY A 125 -3.95 -10.55 6.01
N LEU A 126 -3.03 -9.96 5.24
CA LEU A 126 -1.76 -9.45 5.75
C LEU A 126 -1.93 -8.05 6.34
N ASN A 127 -1.00 -7.69 7.22
CA ASN A 127 -0.91 -6.38 7.81
C ASN A 127 0.29 -5.64 7.21
N ALA A 128 0.10 -4.38 6.82
CA ALA A 128 1.18 -3.50 6.36
C ALA A 128 1.30 -2.30 7.28
N GLU A 129 2.53 -1.93 7.66
CA GLU A 129 2.76 -0.79 8.54
C GLU A 129 2.79 0.52 7.73
N VAL A 130 2.18 1.60 8.23
CA VAL A 130 2.24 2.91 7.57
C VAL A 130 3.34 3.74 8.23
N LYS A 131 4.54 3.68 7.66
CA LYS A 131 5.73 4.39 8.16
C LYS A 131 5.92 5.76 7.51
N ILE A 132 5.55 5.86 6.24
CA ILE A 132 5.66 7.09 5.45
C ILE A 132 4.35 7.86 5.58
N MET A 133 4.44 9.13 5.93
CA MET A 133 3.27 10.00 6.06
C MET A 133 2.90 10.70 4.74
N PRO A 134 1.67 11.25 4.64
CA PRO A 134 1.17 11.88 3.41
C PRO A 134 2.10 12.95 2.84
N ASP A 135 2.75 13.73 3.70
CA ASP A 135 3.70 14.78 3.34
C ASP A 135 4.96 14.22 2.64
N ALA A 136 5.65 13.26 3.24
CA ALA A 136 6.83 12.63 2.66
C ALA A 136 6.48 11.86 1.37
N ALA A 137 5.34 11.17 1.35
CA ALA A 137 4.85 10.51 0.15
C ALA A 137 4.54 11.52 -0.97
N SER A 138 3.94 12.67 -0.64
CA SER A 138 3.63 13.72 -1.61
C SER A 138 4.89 14.36 -2.19
N GLU A 139 5.89 14.66 -1.37
CA GLU A 139 7.16 15.21 -1.82
C GLU A 139 7.83 14.26 -2.82
N ARG A 140 7.89 12.97 -2.49
CA ARG A 140 8.45 11.96 -3.36
C ARG A 140 7.68 11.81 -4.68
N ALA A 141 6.35 11.85 -4.61
CA ALA A 141 5.50 11.75 -5.79
C ALA A 141 5.62 13.00 -6.69
N ILE A 142 5.76 14.20 -6.10
CA ILE A 142 5.94 15.47 -6.82
C ILE A 142 7.26 15.44 -7.61
N GLU A 143 8.33 14.98 -6.97
CA GLU A 143 9.65 14.84 -7.59
C GLU A 143 9.60 13.92 -8.81
N VAL A 144 8.99 12.75 -8.67
CA VAL A 144 8.91 11.74 -9.72
C VAL A 144 8.00 12.19 -10.87
N LEU A 145 6.87 12.83 -10.55
CA LEU A 145 5.94 13.38 -11.54
C LEU A 145 6.42 14.68 -12.17
N LYS A 146 7.48 15.31 -11.65
CA LYS A 146 7.94 16.65 -12.05
C LYS A 146 6.77 17.62 -12.11
N ALA A 147 5.91 17.55 -11.09
CA ALA A 147 4.66 18.29 -11.00
C ALA A 147 4.79 19.47 -10.04
N LYS A 148 3.85 20.40 -10.09
CA LYS A 148 3.57 21.30 -8.97
C LYS A 148 2.19 20.96 -8.43
N CYS A 149 2.08 20.76 -7.13
CA CYS A 149 0.80 20.63 -6.48
C CYS A 149 0.29 22.00 -6.08
N GLU A 150 -0.62 22.54 -6.90
CA GLU A 150 -1.42 23.69 -6.51
C GLU A 150 -2.62 23.22 -5.68
N ILE A 151 -3.11 24.12 -4.80
CA ILE A 151 -4.32 23.93 -4.00
C ILE A 151 -5.44 23.51 -4.98
N ASN A 152 -5.92 22.26 -4.88
CA ASN A 152 -6.96 21.60 -5.70
C ASN A 152 -6.54 20.74 -6.91
N ASN A 153 -5.27 20.74 -7.34
CA ASN A 153 -4.86 19.94 -8.51
C ASN A 153 -4.22 18.59 -8.16
N CYS A 154 -4.03 18.32 -6.85
CA CYS A 154 -3.47 17.08 -6.35
C CYS A 154 -4.44 16.38 -5.41
N THR A 155 -4.61 15.09 -5.61
CA THR A 155 -5.38 14.23 -4.72
C THR A 155 -4.48 13.08 -4.28
N ILE A 156 -4.38 12.86 -2.97
CA ILE A 156 -3.60 11.77 -2.39
C ILE A 156 -4.57 10.81 -1.72
N GLU A 157 -4.43 9.54 -2.04
CA GLU A 157 -5.25 8.45 -1.49
C GLU A 157 -4.33 7.33 -0.99
N LEU A 158 -4.48 6.91 0.25
CA LEU A 158 -3.88 5.68 0.76
C LEU A 158 -4.78 4.51 0.38
N LYS A 159 -4.25 3.58 -0.42
CA LYS A 159 -5.00 2.43 -0.92
C LYS A 159 -4.15 1.17 -0.97
N GLU A 160 -4.82 0.02 -1.06
CA GLU A 160 -4.16 -1.23 -1.36
C GLU A 160 -3.84 -1.31 -2.86
N VAL A 161 -2.62 -1.73 -3.19
CA VAL A 161 -2.16 -1.97 -4.56
C VAL A 161 -1.50 -3.33 -4.67
N GLY A 162 -1.61 -3.96 -5.83
CA GLY A 162 -1.12 -5.32 -6.07
C GLY A 162 -2.26 -6.33 -6.18
N SER A 163 -1.91 -7.62 -6.17
CA SER A 163 -2.87 -8.72 -6.19
C SER A 163 -2.30 -9.91 -5.44
N GLY A 164 -3.18 -10.64 -4.72
CA GLY A 164 -2.81 -11.84 -3.96
C GLY A 164 -1.74 -11.58 -2.91
N ASN A 165 -0.66 -12.36 -2.96
CA ASN A 165 0.43 -12.28 -1.98
C ASN A 165 1.35 -11.06 -2.19
N GLN A 166 1.15 -10.27 -3.24
CA GLN A 166 1.92 -9.05 -3.53
C GLN A 166 1.14 -7.76 -3.24
N SER A 167 -0.02 -7.87 -2.58
CA SER A 167 -0.76 -6.69 -2.10
C SER A 167 0.06 -5.94 -1.04
N ARG A 168 0.04 -4.61 -1.13
CA ARG A 168 0.70 -3.70 -0.19
C ARG A 168 -0.08 -2.39 -0.06
N ALA A 169 0.10 -1.67 1.04
CA ALA A 169 -0.43 -0.33 1.21
C ALA A 169 0.44 0.69 0.47
N ALA A 170 -0.18 1.55 -0.34
CA ALA A 170 0.52 2.58 -1.09
C ALA A 170 -0.30 3.87 -1.18
N TYR A 171 0.39 5.00 -1.10
CA TYR A 171 -0.15 6.31 -1.45
C TYR A 171 -0.21 6.44 -2.97
N GLU A 172 -1.39 6.67 -3.53
CA GLU A 172 -1.55 7.11 -4.91
C GLU A 172 -1.80 8.60 -4.95
N MET A 173 -0.85 9.34 -5.50
CA MET A 173 -1.01 10.74 -5.82
C MET A 173 -1.46 10.89 -7.26
N LYS A 174 -2.58 11.56 -7.49
CA LYS A 174 -3.11 11.94 -8.81
C LYS A 174 -2.91 13.44 -8.99
N VAL A 175 -2.36 13.82 -10.14
CA VAL A 175 -2.15 15.23 -10.51
C VAL A 175 -2.84 15.50 -11.84
N GLU A 176 -3.64 16.55 -11.89
CA GLU A 176 -4.18 17.08 -13.14
C GLU A 176 -3.34 18.29 -13.58
N LYS A 177 -2.82 18.27 -14.82
CA LYS A 177 -2.06 19.38 -15.40
C LYS A 177 -2.68 19.82 -16.72
N LYS A 178 -2.67 21.12 -16.98
CA LYS A 178 -3.00 21.68 -18.30
C LYS A 178 -1.72 21.75 -19.14
N VAL A 179 -1.77 21.23 -20.35
CA VAL A 179 -0.63 21.22 -21.28
C VAL A 179 -1.07 21.64 -22.68
N ARG A 180 -0.11 21.97 -23.56
CA ARG A 180 -0.38 22.16 -24.98
C ARG A 180 0.19 21.01 -25.80
N VAL A 181 -0.67 20.22 -26.42
CA VAL A 181 -0.26 19.14 -27.32
C VAL A 181 0.19 19.77 -28.64
N LEU A 182 1.43 19.49 -29.04
CA LEU A 182 2.10 20.09 -30.22
C LEU A 182 2.12 21.63 -30.22
N GLY A 183 1.95 22.26 -29.05
CA GLY A 183 1.87 23.72 -28.92
C GLY A 183 0.56 24.36 -29.39
N LEU A 184 -0.37 23.60 -29.98
CA LEU A 184 -1.58 24.12 -30.61
C LEU A 184 -2.85 23.87 -29.79
N PHE A 185 -2.98 22.68 -29.19
CA PHE A 185 -4.23 22.25 -28.54
C PHE A 185 -4.06 22.17 -27.02
N GLN A 186 -4.87 22.93 -26.28
CA GLN A 186 -4.92 22.81 -24.82
C GLN A 186 -5.58 21.48 -24.44
N ALA A 187 -4.89 20.69 -23.63
CA ALA A 187 -5.39 19.42 -23.12
C ALA A 187 -5.14 19.33 -21.61
N LYS A 188 -5.98 18.55 -20.92
CA LYS A 188 -5.77 18.17 -19.52
C LYS A 188 -5.16 16.78 -19.50
N ILE A 189 -4.05 16.64 -18.79
CA ILE A 189 -3.41 15.34 -18.56
C ILE A 189 -3.61 14.96 -17.10
N GLN A 190 -3.90 13.69 -16.86
CA GLN A 190 -3.90 13.13 -15.51
C GLN A 190 -2.71 12.18 -15.39
N GLU A 191 -1.82 12.48 -14.46
CA GLU A 191 -0.69 11.62 -14.11
C GLU A 191 -0.90 11.05 -12.70
N SER A 192 -0.37 9.87 -12.44
CA SER A 192 -0.36 9.35 -11.08
C SER A 192 0.94 8.64 -10.72
N ALA A 193 1.30 8.69 -9.44
CA ALA A 193 2.42 7.97 -8.86
C ALA A 193 1.95 7.20 -7.63
N GLN A 194 2.43 5.96 -7.49
CA GLN A 194 2.17 5.08 -6.36
C GLN A 194 3.44 4.97 -5.53
N ILE A 195 3.38 5.39 -4.27
CA ILE A 195 4.47 5.40 -3.31
C ILE A 195 4.14 4.40 -2.20
N ASP A 196 5.06 3.50 -1.92
CA ASP A 196 4.94 2.48 -0.89
C ASP A 196 4.87 3.11 0.52
N ALA A 197 3.85 2.74 1.31
CA ALA A 197 3.61 3.33 2.62
C ALA A 197 4.60 2.85 3.71
N GLU A 198 5.31 1.74 3.49
CA GLU A 198 6.28 1.19 4.44
C GLU A 198 7.67 1.78 4.26
N ASN A 199 8.08 2.01 3.01
CA ASN A 199 9.47 2.34 2.68
C ASN A 199 9.65 3.60 1.81
N GLY A 200 8.58 4.16 1.25
CA GLY A 200 8.64 5.37 0.44
C GLY A 200 9.13 5.14 -0.99
N ASN A 201 9.30 3.90 -1.43
CA ASN A 201 9.73 3.57 -2.78
C ASN A 201 8.61 3.81 -3.80
N VAL A 202 9.00 4.18 -5.00
CA VAL A 202 8.08 4.36 -6.13
C VAL A 202 7.72 2.98 -6.69
N ILE A 203 6.46 2.60 -6.59
CA ILE A 203 5.95 1.32 -7.11
C ILE A 203 5.62 1.45 -8.59
N LYS A 204 4.89 2.50 -8.95
CA LYS A 204 4.37 2.68 -10.31
C LYS A 204 4.15 4.15 -10.63
N VAL A 205 4.51 4.54 -11.84
CA VAL A 205 4.21 5.87 -12.40
C VAL A 205 3.34 5.67 -13.64
N ARG A 206 2.18 6.33 -13.68
CA ARG A 206 1.26 6.29 -14.83
C ARG A 206 1.28 7.64 -15.52
N ARG A 207 1.71 7.64 -16.78
CA ARG A 207 1.64 8.77 -17.70
C ARG A 207 0.93 8.33 -18.98
N PRO A 208 0.12 9.19 -19.60
CA PRO A 208 -0.37 8.90 -20.93
C PRO A 208 0.79 8.81 -21.91
N TRP A 209 0.72 7.89 -22.87
CA TRP A 209 1.78 7.67 -23.85
C TRP A 209 2.09 8.94 -24.66
N TRP A 210 1.11 9.81 -24.91
CA TRP A 210 1.27 11.05 -25.66
C TRP A 210 1.85 12.20 -24.81
N ALA A 211 2.17 11.99 -23.53
CA ALA A 211 2.76 13.02 -22.67
C ALA A 211 4.08 13.58 -23.22
N PHE A 212 4.82 12.81 -24.04
CA PHE A 212 6.05 13.31 -24.68
C PHE A 212 5.78 14.35 -25.80
N LEU A 213 4.56 14.40 -26.34
CA LEU A 213 4.14 15.39 -27.35
C LEU A 213 3.61 16.68 -26.72
N ALA A 214 3.45 16.69 -25.40
CA ALA A 214 2.97 17.84 -24.67
C ALA A 214 4.13 18.79 -24.37
N VAL A 215 3.91 20.07 -24.64
CA VAL A 215 4.76 21.17 -24.21
C VAL A 215 4.05 21.86 -23.04
N GLY A 216 4.76 21.98 -21.92
CA GLY A 216 4.27 22.54 -20.66
C GLY A 216 4.84 23.92 -20.40
#